data_AF-A0A853HJJ9-F1
#
_entry.id   AF-A0A853HJJ9-F1
#
_cell.length_a   1.000
_cell.length_b   1.000
_cell.length_c   1.000
_cell.angle_alpha   90.00
_cell.angle_beta   90.00
_cell.angle_gamma   90.00
#
_symmetry.space_group_name_H-M   'P 1'
#
loop_
_entity.id
_entity.type
_entity.pdbx_description
1 polymer ?
#
loop_
_entity_poly.entity_id
_entity_poly.type
_entity_poly.pdbx_seq_one_letter_code
_entity_poly.pdbx_strand_id
1 'polypeptide(L)'
;MIAVSLPDELLQKLDNAVAKTGKKRSYLIRESIQMYLNQIENTHEKKEIILNTSKPFYEILIEEFQVEKELMTEARKTEFTMFSDNGKLYVVNSKGNTRKLEAVYVNNFFEEYKKTGSMSPSSYQDITFNSSYLLAALKYLIEKELI
;
A
#
# COMPACT_ATOMS: atom_id res chain seq x y z
N MET A 1 14.32 -3.61 35.03
CA MET A 1 13.83 -4.99 34.77
C MET A 1 12.33 -4.86 34.58
N ILE A 2 11.81 -5.14 33.37
CA ILE A 2 10.35 -5.10 33.14
C ILE A 2 9.80 -6.48 33.52
N ALA A 3 8.84 -6.52 34.44
CA ALA A 3 8.10 -7.73 34.74
C ALA A 3 6.90 -7.80 33.78
N VAL A 4 6.98 -8.70 32.80
CA VAL A 4 5.90 -8.93 31.85
C VAL A 4 5.15 -10.18 32.29
N SER A 5 3.86 -10.03 32.62
CA SER A 5 2.97 -11.18 32.81
C SER A 5 2.51 -11.65 31.44
N LEU A 6 2.72 -12.93 31.14
CA LEU A 6 2.28 -13.55 29.90
C LEU A 6 1.02 -14.39 30.19
N PRO A 7 -0.02 -14.31 29.35
CA PRO A 7 -1.14 -15.26 29.40
C PRO A 7 -0.66 -16.71 29.32
N ASP A 8 -1.38 -17.63 29.95
CA ASP A 8 -0.99 -19.05 30.06
C ASP A 8 -0.74 -19.71 28.70
N GLU A 9 -1.52 -19.35 27.67
CA GLU A 9 -1.32 -19.85 26.31
C GLU A 9 0.05 -19.43 25.74
N LEU A 10 0.48 -18.20 25.98
CA LEU A 10 1.78 -17.71 25.51
C LEU A 10 2.93 -18.29 26.33
N LEU A 11 2.73 -18.51 27.64
CA LEU A 11 3.70 -19.23 28.47
C LEU A 11 3.91 -20.66 27.97
N GLN A 12 2.84 -21.37 27.64
CA GLN A 12 2.93 -22.73 27.11
C GLN A 12 3.64 -22.77 25.75
N LYS A 13 3.34 -21.82 24.84
CA LYS A 13 4.05 -21.69 23.57
C LYS A 13 5.54 -21.40 23.77
N LEU A 14 5.87 -20.52 24.72
CA LEU A 14 7.26 -20.20 25.07
C LEU A 14 8.00 -21.43 25.59
N ASP A 15 7.37 -22.23 26.45
CA ASP A 15 7.96 -23.47 26.99
C ASP A 15 8.22 -24.52 25.92
N ASN A 16 7.30 -24.68 25.00
CA ASN A 16 7.50 -25.54 23.83
C ASN A 16 8.67 -25.07 22.97
N ALA A 17 8.85 -23.76 22.79
CA ALA A 17 9.96 -23.19 22.04
C ALA A 17 11.31 -23.38 22.78
N VAL A 18 11.32 -23.24 24.10
CA VAL A 18 12.50 -23.55 24.95
C VAL A 18 12.90 -25.01 24.78
N ALA A 19 11.94 -25.94 24.89
CA ALA A 19 12.20 -27.37 24.75
C ALA A 19 12.78 -27.74 23.37
N LYS A 20 12.31 -27.09 22.29
CA LYS A 20 12.78 -27.34 20.92
C LYS A 20 14.13 -26.72 20.60
N THR A 21 14.46 -25.58 21.19
CA THR A 21 15.64 -24.78 20.80
C THR A 21 16.79 -24.85 21.81
N GLY A 22 16.53 -25.31 23.04
CA GLY A 22 17.48 -25.30 24.15
C GLY A 22 17.83 -23.89 24.66
N LYS A 23 17.15 -22.84 24.19
CA LYS A 23 17.42 -21.45 24.59
C LYS A 23 16.63 -21.08 25.84
N LYS A 24 17.14 -20.15 26.64
CA LYS A 24 16.46 -19.64 27.86
C LYS A 24 15.20 -18.85 27.47
N ARG A 25 14.14 -18.93 28.29
CA ARG A 25 12.91 -18.11 28.15
C ARG A 25 13.21 -16.63 27.91
N SER A 26 14.11 -16.06 28.71
CA SER A 26 14.47 -14.63 28.62
C SER A 26 15.17 -14.24 27.31
N TYR A 27 15.91 -15.17 26.70
CA TYR A 27 16.50 -14.95 25.38
C TYR A 27 15.41 -14.92 24.32
N LEU A 28 14.54 -15.94 24.29
CA LEU A 28 13.45 -16.04 23.30
C LEU A 28 12.48 -14.86 23.39
N ILE A 29 12.12 -14.41 24.60
CA ILE A 29 11.28 -13.22 24.79
C ILE A 29 11.93 -11.98 24.16
N ARG A 30 13.22 -11.74 24.43
CA ARG A 30 13.92 -10.57 23.86
C ARG A 30 14.01 -10.65 22.35
N GLU A 31 14.37 -11.80 21.81
CA GLU A 31 14.47 -11.99 20.35
C GLU A 31 13.11 -11.81 19.68
N SER A 32 12.03 -12.36 20.23
CA SER A 32 10.68 -12.20 19.66
C SER A 32 10.21 -10.74 19.71
N ILE A 33 10.48 -10.02 20.81
CA ILE A 33 10.18 -8.60 20.90
C ILE A 33 11.02 -7.82 19.88
N GLN A 34 12.32 -8.07 19.78
CA GLN A 34 13.20 -7.40 18.83
C GLN A 34 12.75 -7.65 17.38
N MET A 35 12.41 -8.89 17.03
CA MET A 35 11.90 -9.23 15.70
C MET A 35 10.60 -8.49 15.39
N TYR A 36 9.68 -8.43 16.35
CA TYR A 36 8.42 -7.73 16.17
C TYR A 36 8.59 -6.20 16.12
N LEU A 37 9.48 -5.64 16.94
CA LEU A 37 9.84 -4.22 16.88
C LEU A 37 10.50 -3.89 15.55
N ASN A 38 11.44 -4.69 15.07
CA ASN A 38 12.03 -4.53 13.73
C ASN A 38 10.95 -4.63 12.64
N GLN A 39 9.95 -5.51 12.80
CA GLN A 39 8.84 -5.61 11.86
C GLN A 39 7.95 -4.36 11.91
N ILE A 40 7.63 -3.86 13.11
CA ILE A 40 6.92 -2.59 13.31
C ILE A 40 7.71 -1.45 12.68
N GLU A 41 9.00 -1.35 12.97
CA GLU A 41 9.91 -0.36 12.40
C GLU A 41 9.97 -0.48 10.88
N ASN A 42 10.03 -1.67 10.29
CA ASN A 42 9.99 -1.81 8.83
C ASN A 42 8.60 -1.53 8.22
N THR A 43 7.53 -1.76 8.98
CA THR A 43 6.13 -1.51 8.54
C THR A 43 5.73 -0.04 8.73
N HIS A 44 6.39 0.67 9.66
CA HIS A 44 6.06 2.02 10.10
C HIS A 44 7.24 3.01 10.00
N GLU A 45 8.40 2.60 9.47
CA GLU A 45 9.40 3.51 8.95
C GLU A 45 8.69 4.28 7.85
N LYS A 46 8.29 5.51 8.18
CA LYS A 46 7.96 6.54 7.21
C LYS A 46 9.20 6.80 6.37
N LYS A 47 9.50 5.89 5.44
CA LYS A 47 10.19 6.26 4.22
C LYS A 47 9.15 7.09 3.48
N GLU A 48 9.25 8.42 3.59
CA GLU A 48 8.65 9.26 2.56
C GLU A 48 9.03 8.61 1.24
N ILE A 49 8.02 8.18 0.49
CA ILE A 49 8.31 7.52 -0.78
C ILE A 49 8.77 8.63 -1.70
N ILE A 50 10.08 8.66 -1.96
CA ILE A 50 10.70 9.60 -2.89
C ILE A 50 10.38 9.12 -4.30
N LEU A 51 9.16 9.40 -4.77
CA LEU A 51 8.79 9.34 -6.18
C LEU A 51 9.00 10.74 -6.76
N ASN A 52 10.16 10.95 -7.37
CA ASN A 52 10.49 12.21 -8.01
C ASN A 52 9.86 12.26 -9.41
N THR A 53 8.65 12.77 -9.49
CA THR A 53 7.95 13.00 -10.76
C THR A 53 8.31 14.37 -11.33
N SER A 54 8.71 14.44 -12.60
CA SER A 54 9.05 15.71 -13.26
C SER A 54 7.84 16.61 -13.57
N LYS A 55 6.62 16.11 -13.35
CA LYS A 55 5.33 16.76 -13.61
C LYS A 55 4.25 16.18 -12.68
N PRO A 56 3.07 16.82 -12.56
CA PRO A 56 1.97 16.32 -11.75
C PRO A 56 1.58 14.87 -12.10
N PHE A 57 1.22 14.08 -11.08
CA PHE A 57 0.86 12.67 -11.26
C PHE A 57 -0.29 12.46 -12.26
N TYR A 58 -1.27 13.36 -12.26
CA TYR A 58 -2.37 13.32 -13.22
C TYR A 58 -1.89 13.42 -14.68
N GLU A 59 -0.86 14.21 -14.97
CA GLU A 59 -0.30 14.35 -16.32
C GLU A 59 0.45 13.08 -16.74
N ILE A 60 1.17 12.45 -15.81
CA ILE A 60 1.82 11.15 -16.04
C ILE A 60 0.78 10.10 -16.44
N LEU A 61 -0.34 10.05 -15.72
CA LEU A 61 -1.43 9.12 -16.07
C LEU A 61 -2.06 9.45 -17.42
N ILE A 62 -2.24 10.73 -17.77
CA ILE A 62 -2.75 11.07 -19.10
C ILE A 62 -1.84 10.54 -20.20
N GLU A 63 -0.53 10.73 -20.06
CA GLU A 63 0.43 10.29 -21.07
C GLU A 63 0.54 8.77 -21.15
N GLU A 64 0.61 8.08 -20.00
CA GLU A 64 0.79 6.63 -19.99
C GLU A 64 -0.44 5.88 -20.51
N PHE A 65 -1.64 6.42 -20.25
CA PHE A 65 -2.89 5.76 -20.56
C PHE A 65 -3.55 6.29 -21.84
N GLN A 66 -2.79 6.90 -22.77
CA GLN A 66 -3.30 7.29 -24.11
C GLN A 66 -3.84 6.08 -24.90
N VAL A 67 -3.32 4.89 -24.60
CA VAL A 67 -3.87 3.62 -25.06
C VAL A 67 -4.56 2.96 -23.88
N GLU A 68 -5.75 2.42 -24.10
CA GLU A 68 -6.51 1.71 -23.06
C GLU A 68 -5.68 0.58 -22.44
N LYS A 69 -5.70 0.49 -21.11
CA LYS A 69 -5.01 -0.58 -20.37
C LYS A 69 -5.97 -1.23 -19.40
N GLU A 70 -6.03 -2.55 -19.47
CA GLU A 70 -6.71 -3.39 -18.50
C GLU A 70 -5.83 -3.54 -17.26
N LEU A 71 -6.42 -3.26 -16.11
CA LEU A 71 -5.77 -3.32 -14.81
C LEU A 71 -6.66 -4.06 -13.82
N MET A 72 -6.08 -4.45 -12.69
CA MET A 72 -6.81 -5.15 -11.62
C MET A 72 -6.56 -4.47 -10.29
N THR A 73 -7.66 -4.22 -9.55
CA THR A 73 -7.57 -3.67 -8.18
C THR A 73 -7.03 -4.71 -7.20
N GLU A 74 -6.17 -4.31 -6.28
CA GLU A 74 -5.53 -5.24 -5.34
C GLU A 74 -6.52 -5.83 -4.33
N ALA A 75 -7.36 -4.99 -3.71
CA ALA A 75 -8.20 -5.39 -2.57
C ALA A 75 -9.32 -6.39 -2.93
N ARG A 76 -9.92 -6.24 -4.12
CA ARG A 76 -11.07 -7.05 -4.56
C ARG A 76 -10.80 -7.85 -5.83
N LYS A 77 -9.58 -7.77 -6.38
CA LYS A 77 -9.19 -8.42 -7.64
C LYS A 77 -10.20 -8.18 -8.75
N THR A 78 -10.71 -6.94 -8.81
CA THR A 78 -11.72 -6.52 -9.79
C THR A 78 -11.02 -5.84 -10.95
N GLU A 79 -11.29 -6.33 -12.16
CA GLU A 79 -10.81 -5.78 -13.41
C GLU A 79 -11.47 -4.44 -13.75
N PHE A 80 -10.72 -3.59 -14.42
CA PHE A 80 -11.17 -2.31 -14.94
C PHE A 80 -10.24 -1.85 -16.06
N THR A 81 -10.71 -0.93 -16.89
CA THR A 81 -9.90 -0.31 -17.94
C THR A 81 -9.62 1.14 -17.58
N MET A 82 -8.37 1.56 -17.68
CA MET A 82 -7.98 2.97 -17.57
C MET A 82 -7.49 3.48 -18.92
N PHE A 83 -7.90 4.68 -19.28
CA PHE A 83 -7.48 5.35 -20.51
C PHE A 83 -7.57 6.86 -20.37
N SER A 84 -6.88 7.57 -21.24
CA SER A 84 -6.99 9.01 -21.40
C SER A 84 -7.54 9.34 -22.78
N ASP A 85 -8.40 10.35 -22.82
CA ASP A 85 -8.96 10.89 -24.04
C ASP A 85 -9.04 12.42 -23.92
N ASN A 86 -8.61 13.12 -24.97
CA ASN A 86 -8.64 14.59 -25.04
C ASN A 86 -8.08 15.30 -23.77
N GLY A 87 -6.96 14.79 -23.24
CA GLY A 87 -6.30 15.33 -22.04
C GLY A 87 -7.09 15.12 -20.74
N LYS A 88 -8.02 14.16 -20.71
CA LYS A 88 -8.80 13.78 -19.53
C LYS A 88 -8.60 12.30 -19.25
N LEU A 89 -8.60 11.93 -17.97
CA LEU A 89 -8.40 10.56 -17.53
C LEU A 89 -9.74 9.90 -17.18
N TYR A 90 -9.91 8.64 -17.58
CA TYR A 90 -11.13 7.88 -17.39
C TYR A 90 -10.85 6.46 -16.88
N VAL A 91 -11.85 5.91 -16.19
CA VAL A 91 -11.91 4.50 -15.81
C VAL A 91 -13.24 3.92 -16.23
N VAL A 92 -13.22 2.76 -16.88
CA VAL A 92 -14.40 1.90 -17.08
C VAL A 92 -14.31 0.77 -16.06
N ASN A 93 -15.25 0.74 -15.12
CA ASN A 93 -15.26 -0.32 -14.12
C ASN A 93 -15.78 -1.65 -14.68
N SER A 94 -15.70 -2.72 -13.89
CA SER A 94 -16.21 -4.05 -14.25
C SER A 94 -17.70 -4.14 -14.61
N LYS A 95 -18.48 -3.09 -14.30
CA LYS A 95 -19.89 -2.98 -14.68
C LYS A 95 -20.10 -2.20 -16.00
N GLY A 96 -19.02 -1.80 -16.68
CA GLY A 96 -19.07 -0.98 -17.88
C GLY A 96 -19.34 0.50 -17.63
N ASN A 97 -19.32 0.96 -16.37
CA ASN A 97 -19.57 2.36 -16.07
C ASN A 97 -18.29 3.18 -16.22
N THR A 98 -18.33 4.18 -17.10
CA THR A 98 -17.25 5.15 -17.29
C THR A 98 -17.29 6.25 -16.23
N ARG A 99 -16.14 6.55 -15.64
CA ARG A 99 -15.95 7.65 -14.69
C ARG A 99 -14.77 8.50 -15.10
N LYS A 100 -14.97 9.80 -15.15
CA LYS A 100 -13.86 10.76 -15.28
C LYS A 100 -13.15 10.90 -13.93
N LEU A 101 -11.82 10.95 -13.97
CA LEU A 101 -10.98 11.25 -12.82
C LEU A 101 -10.53 12.72 -12.91
N GLU A 102 -10.73 13.49 -11.84
CA GLU A 102 -10.35 14.91 -11.82
C GLU A 102 -8.94 15.10 -11.27
N ALA A 103 -8.18 16.01 -11.89
CA ALA A 103 -6.78 16.27 -11.58
C ALA A 103 -6.52 16.57 -10.11
N VAL A 104 -7.38 17.39 -9.47
CA VAL A 104 -7.27 17.74 -8.05
C VAL A 104 -7.25 16.49 -7.17
N TYR A 105 -8.19 15.56 -7.37
CA TYR A 105 -8.29 14.37 -6.52
C TYR A 105 -7.16 13.38 -6.78
N VAL A 106 -6.72 13.26 -8.04
CA VAL A 106 -5.61 12.38 -8.43
C VAL A 106 -4.29 12.87 -7.85
N ASN A 107 -4.00 14.17 -7.96
CA ASN A 107 -2.78 14.74 -7.42
C ASN A 107 -2.78 14.73 -5.88
N ASN A 108 -3.91 15.08 -5.25
CA ASN A 108 -4.03 14.99 -3.78
C ASN A 108 -3.85 13.57 -3.26
N PHE A 109 -4.38 12.56 -3.98
CA PHE A 109 -4.13 11.15 -3.68
C PHE A 109 -2.62 10.83 -3.72
N PHE A 110 -1.91 11.28 -4.75
CA PHE A 110 -0.49 11.00 -4.90
C PHE A 110 0.37 11.69 -3.83
N GLU A 111 0.07 12.93 -3.48
CA GLU A 111 0.72 13.62 -2.37
C GLU A 111 0.51 12.88 -1.04
N GLU A 112 -0.71 12.39 -0.79
CA GLU A 112 -0.99 11.60 0.41
C GLU A 112 -0.29 10.23 0.38
N TYR A 113 -0.16 9.61 -0.79
CA TYR A 113 0.61 8.39 -0.96
C TYR A 113 2.09 8.62 -0.66
N LYS A 114 2.73 9.69 -1.17
CA LYS A 114 4.14 9.97 -0.87
C LYS A 114 4.42 10.11 0.63
N LYS A 115 3.47 10.68 1.38
CA LYS A 115 3.58 10.84 2.85
C LYS A 115 3.39 9.54 3.62
N THR A 116 2.49 8.67 3.17
CA THR A 116 2.00 7.54 3.97
C THR A 116 2.47 6.18 3.48
N GLY A 117 2.79 6.06 2.19
CA GLY A 117 3.05 4.81 1.50
C GLY A 117 1.90 3.81 1.52
N SER A 118 0.69 4.24 1.86
CA SER A 118 -0.42 3.31 2.08
C SER A 118 -0.89 2.68 0.78
N MET A 119 -0.92 1.34 0.73
CA MET A 119 -1.58 0.61 -0.35
C MET A 119 -3.06 0.28 -0.03
N SER A 120 -3.61 0.84 1.06
CA SER A 120 -5.02 0.65 1.42
C SER A 120 -5.90 1.75 0.80
N PRO A 121 -6.94 1.40 0.02
CA PRO A 121 -7.90 2.38 -0.50
C PRO A 121 -8.57 3.24 0.58
N SER A 122 -8.74 2.71 1.80
CA SER A 122 -9.39 3.41 2.91
C SER A 122 -8.58 4.59 3.43
N SER A 123 -7.26 4.60 3.24
CA SER A 123 -6.39 5.72 3.62
C SER A 123 -6.68 7.01 2.82
N TYR A 124 -7.45 6.90 1.74
CA TYR A 124 -7.73 7.97 0.81
C TYR A 124 -9.23 8.30 0.72
N GLN A 125 -10.05 7.73 1.61
CA GLN A 125 -11.52 7.85 1.55
C GLN A 125 -12.00 9.31 1.61
N ASP A 126 -11.29 10.17 2.34
CA ASP A 126 -11.60 11.61 2.48
C ASP A 126 -11.11 12.43 1.28
N ILE A 127 -10.33 11.82 0.38
CA ILE A 127 -9.77 12.45 -0.82
C ILE A 127 -10.55 12.03 -2.07
N THR A 128 -10.79 10.73 -2.24
CA THR A 128 -11.41 10.20 -3.46
C THR A 128 -12.03 8.82 -3.27
N PHE A 129 -13.20 8.62 -3.86
CA PHE A 129 -13.85 7.30 -3.95
C PHE A 129 -13.20 6.37 -4.99
N ASN A 130 -12.23 6.87 -5.77
CA ASN A 130 -11.56 6.12 -6.85
C ASN A 130 -10.17 5.62 -6.46
N SER A 131 -9.80 5.66 -5.17
CA SER A 131 -8.45 5.33 -4.68
C SER A 131 -7.98 3.93 -5.07
N SER A 132 -8.88 2.94 -5.08
CA SER A 132 -8.53 1.58 -5.50
C SER A 132 -8.03 1.48 -6.94
N TYR A 133 -8.56 2.29 -7.87
CA TYR A 133 -8.09 2.34 -9.26
C TYR A 133 -6.75 3.07 -9.36
N LEU A 134 -6.60 4.18 -8.62
CA LEU A 134 -5.36 4.95 -8.60
C LEU A 134 -4.19 4.18 -8.00
N LEU A 135 -4.42 3.38 -6.96
CA LEU A 135 -3.42 2.49 -6.38
C LEU A 135 -2.96 1.41 -7.38
N ALA A 136 -3.89 0.85 -8.15
CA ALA A 136 -3.55 -0.13 -9.18
C ALA A 136 -2.74 0.52 -10.32
N ALA A 137 -3.12 1.72 -10.78
CA ALA A 137 -2.37 2.47 -11.78
C ALA A 137 -0.97 2.86 -11.28
N LEU A 138 -0.86 3.31 -10.03
CA LEU A 138 0.41 3.64 -9.38
C LEU A 138 1.34 2.42 -9.33
N LYS A 139 0.82 1.28 -8.89
CA LYS A 139 1.56 0.02 -8.84
C LYS A 139 2.06 -0.38 -10.22
N TYR A 140 1.21 -0.28 -11.24
CA TYR A 140 1.58 -0.53 -12.63
C TYR A 140 2.75 0.37 -13.07
N LEU A 141 2.71 1.68 -12.77
CA LEU A 141 3.80 2.59 -13.12
C LEU A 141 5.12 2.23 -12.43
N ILE A 142 5.07 1.88 -11.13
CA ILE A 142 6.25 1.45 -10.36
C ILE A 142 6.82 0.14 -10.91
N GLU A 143 5.98 -0.86 -11.19
CA GLU A 143 6.39 -2.15 -11.76
C GLU A 143 7.01 -2.02 -13.17
N LYS A 144 6.67 -0.93 -13.88
CA LYS A 144 7.23 -0.59 -15.19
C LYS A 144 8.39 0.40 -15.14
N GLU A 145 8.82 0.81 -13.94
CA GLU A 145 9.90 1.79 -13.72
C GLU A 145 9.63 3.14 -14.44
N LEU A 146 8.36 3.53 -14.50
CA LEU A 146 7.93 4.77 -15.17
C LEU A 146 7.89 5.98 -14.22
N ILE A 147 7.98 5.74 -12.90
CA ILE A 147 8.02 6.74 -11.82
C ILE A 147 8.90 6.29 -10.66
#